data_AF-A0A7R9U8V0-F1
#
_entry.id   AF-A0A7R9U8V0-F1
#
_cell.length_a   1.000
_cell.length_b   1.000
_cell.length_c   1.000
_cell.angle_alpha   90.00
_cell.angle_beta   90.00
_cell.angle_gamma   90.00
#
_symmetry.space_group_name_H-M   'P 1'
#
loop_
_entity.id
_entity.type
_entity.pdbx_description
1 polymer ?
#
loop_
_entity_poly.entity_id
_entity_poly.type
_entity_poly.pdbx_seq_one_letter_code
_entity_poly.pdbx_strand_id
1 'polypeptide(L)'
;MQAYDYICSYVDDITVIAFDPEYHMQQLLTRYKMKGVGELSHQLGARFRRGIRPSDPEKDVYVIDMQSYITEVLRKIEEHHGTLRLHKTPLPPGDHPEEVAEDPLDHIER
;
A
#
# COMPACT_ATOMS: atom_id res chain seq x y z
N MET A 1 -25.67 7.74 -12.75
CA MET A 1 -24.22 7.93 -12.95
C MET A 1 -23.64 6.55 -13.21
N GLN A 2 -23.04 6.30 -14.37
CA GLN A 2 -22.42 4.99 -14.66
C GLN A 2 -21.06 4.95 -13.98
N ALA A 3 -20.89 4.08 -12.99
CA ALA A 3 -19.60 3.80 -12.37
C ALA A 3 -19.03 2.53 -13.00
N TYR A 4 -17.70 2.43 -13.09
CA TYR A 4 -17.03 1.21 -13.50
C TYR A 4 -16.94 0.26 -12.31
N ASP A 5 -17.24 -1.01 -12.56
CA ASP A 5 -16.99 -2.11 -11.62
C ASP A 5 -15.59 -2.68 -11.88
N TYR A 6 -14.84 -2.92 -10.81
CA TYR A 6 -13.49 -3.45 -10.85
C TYR A 6 -13.43 -4.78 -10.09
N ILE A 7 -12.86 -5.80 -10.72
CA ILE A 7 -12.52 -7.07 -10.09
C ILE A 7 -11.01 -7.20 -10.17
N CYS A 8 -10.36 -7.11 -9.01
CA CYS A 8 -8.92 -7.25 -8.86
C CYS A 8 -8.61 -8.68 -8.41
N SER A 9 -7.59 -9.29 -9.00
CA SER A 9 -7.06 -10.58 -8.53
C SER A 9 -5.59 -10.44 -8.18
N TYR A 10 -5.19 -11.07 -7.07
CA TYR A 10 -3.80 -11.17 -6.67
C TYR A 10 -3.56 -12.54 -6.05
N VAL A 11 -2.78 -13.38 -6.71
CA VAL A 11 -2.54 -14.78 -6.31
C VAL A 11 -3.88 -15.48 -6.03
N ASP A 12 -4.14 -15.91 -4.80
CA ASP A 12 -5.34 -16.65 -4.40
C ASP A 12 -6.49 -15.74 -3.92
N ASP A 13 -6.26 -14.41 -3.88
CA ASP A 13 -7.23 -13.43 -3.38
C ASP A 13 -7.93 -12.70 -4.53
N ILE A 14 -9.24 -12.46 -4.38
CA ILE A 14 -10.06 -11.65 -5.29
C ILE A 14 -10.72 -10.53 -4.49
N THR A 15 -10.62 -9.30 -5.01
CA THR A 15 -11.27 -8.11 -4.45
C THR A 15 -12.21 -7.51 -5.47
N VAL A 16 -13.46 -7.29 -5.08
CA VAL A 16 -14.49 -6.68 -5.93
C VAL A 16 -14.82 -5.28 -5.43
N ILE A 17 -14.71 -4.29 -6.31
CA ILE A 17 -15.08 -2.90 -6.07
C ILE A 17 -16.11 -2.53 -7.15
N ALA A 18 -17.38 -2.56 -6.79
CA ALA A 18 -18.48 -2.41 -7.72
C ALA A 18 -19.62 -1.60 -7.10
N PHE A 19 -20.57 -1.17 -7.94
CA PHE A 19 -21.83 -0.62 -7.46
C PHE A 19 -22.65 -1.66 -6.67
N ASP A 20 -22.69 -2.89 -7.17
CA ASP A 20 -23.24 -4.06 -6.50
C ASP A 20 -22.18 -5.17 -6.41
N PRO A 21 -21.28 -5.13 -5.40
CA PRO A 21 -20.23 -6.12 -5.26
C PRO A 21 -20.77 -7.50 -4.88
N GLU A 22 -21.93 -7.56 -4.22
CA GLU A 22 -22.56 -8.82 -3.82
C GLU A 22 -23.01 -9.62 -5.03
N TYR A 23 -23.61 -8.96 -6.04
CA TYR A 23 -23.95 -9.61 -7.31
C TYR A 23 -22.74 -10.34 -7.93
N HIS A 24 -21.61 -9.64 -8.07
CA HIS A 24 -20.39 -10.22 -8.64
C HIS A 24 -19.82 -11.33 -7.78
N MET A 25 -19.79 -11.16 -6.45
CA MET A 25 -19.33 -12.19 -5.51
C MET A 25 -20.19 -13.46 -5.58
N GLN A 26 -21.50 -13.33 -5.71
CA GLN A 26 -22.39 -14.49 -5.87
C GLN A 26 -22.10 -15.24 -7.18
N GLN A 27 -21.90 -14.53 -8.29
CA GLN A 27 -21.51 -15.16 -9.55
C GLN A 27 -20.20 -15.92 -9.41
N LEU A 28 -19.21 -15.35 -8.73
CA LEU A 28 -17.93 -15.98 -8.46
C LEU A 28 -18.06 -17.24 -7.60
N LEU A 29 -18.90 -17.20 -6.57
CA LEU A 29 -19.16 -18.34 -5.68
C LEU A 29 -19.84 -19.52 -6.37
N THR A 30 -20.58 -19.30 -7.46
CA THR A 30 -21.14 -20.41 -8.24
C THR A 30 -20.08 -21.23 -8.98
N ARG A 31 -18.91 -20.63 -9.26
CA ARG A 31 -17.85 -21.23 -10.08
C ARG A 31 -16.63 -21.66 -9.27
N TYR A 32 -16.34 -20.96 -8.17
CA TYR A 32 -15.14 -21.19 -7.37
C TYR A 32 -15.48 -21.43 -5.90
N LYS A 33 -14.80 -22.39 -5.29
CA LYS A 33 -14.88 -22.63 -3.85
C LYS A 33 -13.98 -21.62 -3.12
N MET A 34 -14.57 -20.49 -2.73
CA MET A 34 -13.86 -19.43 -2.01
C MET A 34 -13.99 -19.58 -0.49
N LYS A 35 -12.99 -19.08 0.25
CA LYS A 35 -13.00 -18.98 1.71
C LYS A 35 -12.81 -17.52 2.11
N GLY A 36 -13.22 -17.15 3.32
CA GLY A 36 -13.02 -15.79 3.83
C GLY A 36 -13.84 -14.73 3.10
N VAL A 37 -14.97 -15.10 2.52
CA VAL A 37 -15.86 -14.18 1.81
C VAL A 37 -16.48 -13.18 2.79
N GLY A 38 -16.37 -11.90 2.50
CA GLY A 38 -16.93 -10.84 3.31
C GLY A 38 -16.30 -9.49 3.01
N GLU A 39 -16.48 -8.55 3.93
CA GLU A 39 -15.92 -7.21 3.81
C GLU A 39 -14.38 -7.24 3.78
N LEU A 40 -13.80 -6.42 2.90
CA LEU A 40 -12.36 -6.27 2.79
C LEU A 40 -11.79 -5.67 4.08
N SER A 41 -11.14 -6.52 4.88
CA SER A 41 -10.50 -6.13 6.14
C SER A 41 -8.98 -6.16 6.07
N HIS A 42 -8.42 -6.99 5.20
CA HIS A 42 -6.98 -7.15 5.04
C HIS A 42 -6.63 -7.64 3.63
N GLN A 43 -5.63 -7.03 3.00
CA GLN A 43 -5.08 -7.49 1.72
C GLN A 43 -3.62 -7.05 1.60
N LEU A 44 -2.74 -7.95 1.15
CA LEU A 44 -1.30 -7.69 0.98
C LEU A 44 -0.53 -7.22 2.23
N GLY A 45 -1.04 -7.46 3.45
CA GLY A 45 -0.46 -6.92 4.68
C GLY A 45 -1.02 -5.55 5.09
N ALA A 46 -1.82 -4.93 4.22
CA ALA A 46 -2.52 -3.69 4.51
C ALA A 46 -3.87 -4.00 5.16
N ARG A 47 -4.21 -3.25 6.21
CA ARG A 47 -5.51 -3.33 6.87
C ARG A 47 -6.46 -2.28 6.27
N PHE A 48 -7.69 -2.70 6.01
CA PHE A 48 -8.75 -1.86 5.47
C PHE A 48 -9.82 -1.64 6.54
N ARG A 49 -10.38 -0.43 6.56
CA ARG A 49 -11.50 -0.07 7.43
C ARG A 49 -12.48 0.81 6.67
N ARG A 50 -13.77 0.67 6.94
CA ARG A 50 -14.74 1.68 6.53
C ARG A 50 -14.52 2.97 7.30
N GLY A 51 -14.61 4.08 6.59
CA GLY A 51 -14.56 5.42 7.12
C GLY A 51 -15.52 6.32 6.37
N ILE A 52 -15.64 7.54 6.86
CA ILE A 52 -16.47 8.58 6.25
C ILE A 52 -15.52 9.59 5.59
N ARG A 53 -15.81 9.96 4.35
CA ARG A 53 -15.03 11.01 3.68
C ARG A 53 -15.38 12.36 4.31
N PRO A 54 -14.41 13.14 4.82
CA PRO A 54 -14.71 14.44 5.45
C PRO A 54 -15.44 15.42 4.53
N SER A 55 -15.20 15.34 3.22
CA SER A 55 -15.84 16.19 2.22
C SER A 55 -17.22 15.70 1.76
N ASP A 56 -17.63 14.48 2.12
CA ASP A 56 -18.92 13.90 1.71
C ASP A 56 -19.37 12.86 2.77
N PRO A 57 -20.04 13.32 3.85
CA PRO A 57 -20.37 12.47 5.00
C PRO A 57 -21.37 11.35 4.71
N GLU A 58 -22.09 11.42 3.58
CA GLU A 58 -23.07 10.42 3.17
C GLU A 58 -22.43 9.24 2.41
N LYS A 59 -21.14 9.35 2.08
CA LYS A 59 -20.42 8.30 1.36
C LYS A 59 -19.41 7.59 2.24
N ASP A 60 -19.64 6.29 2.37
CA ASP A 60 -18.66 5.37 2.89
C ASP A 60 -17.45 5.31 1.96
N VAL A 61 -16.26 5.35 2.56
CA VAL A 61 -14.99 5.12 1.89
C VAL A 61 -14.22 4.03 2.59
N TYR A 62 -13.39 3.31 1.84
CA TYR A 62 -12.38 2.46 2.44
C TYR A 62 -11.12 3.27 2.73
N VAL A 63 -10.65 3.15 3.97
CA VAL A 63 -9.41 3.74 4.45
C VAL A 63 -8.39 2.62 4.59
N ILE A 64 -7.22 2.85 4.00
CA ILE A 64 -6.09 1.92 4.04
C ILE A 64 -5.14 2.35 5.16
N ASP A 65 -4.83 1.43 6.06
CA ASP A 65 -3.85 1.61 7.13
C ASP A 65 -2.45 1.28 6.61
N MET A 66 -1.75 2.31 6.14
CA MET A 66 -0.40 2.17 5.58
C MET A 66 0.66 1.78 6.61
N GLN A 67 0.44 2.13 7.88
CA GLN A 67 1.38 1.78 8.94
C GLN A 67 1.42 0.26 9.15
N SER A 68 0.25 -0.39 9.11
CA SER A 68 0.15 -1.85 9.17
C SER A 68 0.89 -2.52 8.01
N TYR A 69 0.72 -1.99 6.79
CA TYR A 69 1.39 -2.49 5.60
C TYR A 69 2.92 -2.38 5.70
N ILE A 70 3.43 -1.19 6.02
CA ILE A 70 4.87 -0.94 6.16
C ILE A 70 5.46 -1.84 7.24
N THR A 71 4.75 -2.00 8.37
CA THR A 71 5.21 -2.87 9.47
C THR A 71 5.36 -4.32 9.02
N GLU A 72 4.39 -4.87 8.28
CA GLU A 72 4.49 -6.23 7.75
C GLU A 72 5.59 -6.38 6.68
N VAL A 73 5.79 -5.35 5.84
CA VAL A 73 6.87 -5.36 4.86
C VAL A 73 8.23 -5.38 5.55
N LEU A 74 8.46 -4.50 6.53
CA LEU A 74 9.70 -4.46 7.31
C LEU A 74 9.95 -5.79 8.01
N ARG A 75 8.93 -6.36 8.67
CA ARG A 75 9.03 -7.66 9.33
C ARG A 75 9.50 -8.76 8.36
N LYS A 76 8.91 -8.83 7.16
CA LYS A 76 9.30 -9.82 6.13
C LYS A 76 10.71 -9.60 5.61
N ILE A 77 11.12 -8.36 5.41
CA ILE A 77 12.49 -8.03 4.97
C ILE A 77 13.49 -8.45 6.05
N GLU A 78 13.21 -8.11 7.31
CA GLU A 78 14.09 -8.45 8.43
C GLU A 78 14.20 -9.96 8.66
N GLU A 79 13.12 -10.70 8.42
CA GLU A 79 13.11 -12.18 8.47
C GLU A 79 14.05 -12.81 7.43
N HIS A 80 14.18 -12.21 6.24
CA HIS A 80 15.01 -12.75 5.14
C HIS A 80 16.43 -12.18 5.08
N HIS A 81 16.61 -10.93 5.50
CA HIS A 81 17.85 -10.16 5.30
C HIS A 81 18.52 -9.71 6.61
N GLY A 82 17.91 -10.00 7.76
CA GLY A 82 18.38 -9.56 9.07
C GLY A 82 17.85 -8.17 9.47
N THR A 83 18.10 -7.76 10.71
CA THR A 83 17.54 -6.53 11.29
C THR A 83 17.94 -5.27 10.51
N LEU A 84 16.94 -4.47 10.15
CA LEU A 84 17.14 -3.18 9.50
C LEU A 84 17.53 -2.14 10.56
N ARG A 85 18.57 -1.34 10.27
CA ARG A 85 18.94 -0.24 11.16
C ARG A 85 18.03 0.95 10.90
N LEU A 86 17.47 1.51 11.97
CA LEU A 86 16.74 2.78 11.90
C LEU A 86 17.73 3.93 11.69
N HIS A 87 17.69 4.56 10.52
CA HIS A 87 18.42 5.79 10.24
C HIS A 87 17.48 6.98 10.42
N LYS A 88 17.89 7.97 11.23
CA LYS A 88 17.14 9.23 11.43
C LYS A 88 17.44 10.28 10.36
N THR A 89 18.52 10.06 9.60
CA THR A 89 18.96 10.93 8.51
C THR A 89 18.91 10.15 7.20
N PRO A 90 18.50 10.78 6.09
CA PRO A 90 18.51 10.14 4.77
C PRO A 90 19.92 9.72 4.31
N LEU A 91 20.94 10.48 4.74
CA LEU A 91 22.35 10.25 4.44
C LEU A 91 23.14 10.05 5.74
N PRO A 92 24.23 9.26 5.71
CA PRO A 92 25.19 9.24 6.79
C PRO A 92 25.80 10.64 7.03
N PRO A 93 26.16 10.99 8.28
CA PRO A 93 26.98 12.17 8.53
C PRO A 93 28.29 12.10 7.74
N GLY A 94 28.68 13.16 7.03
CA GLY A 94 29.87 13.16 6.16
C GLY A 94 29.61 12.84 4.69
N ASP A 95 28.42 12.32 4.34
CA ASP A 95 28.04 11.92 2.98
C ASP A 95 27.13 12.95 2.28
N HIS A 96 27.12 14.16 2.84
CA HIS A 96 26.36 15.29 2.33
C HIS A 96 27.07 15.88 1.12
N PRO A 97 26.41 16.05 -0.04
CA PRO A 97 27.04 16.65 -1.23
C PRO A 97 27.59 18.05 -0.97
N GLU A 98 27.04 18.78 -0.01
CA GLU A 98 27.52 20.08 0.47
C GLU A 98 28.80 20.02 1.33
N GLU A 99 29.17 18.85 1.87
CA GLU A 99 30.38 18.63 2.67
C GLU A 99 31.56 18.13 1.81
N VAL A 100 31.32 17.82 0.53
CA VAL A 100 32.36 17.51 -0.45
C VAL A 100 33.03 18.82 -0.84
N ALA A 101 34.21 19.08 -0.26
CA ALA A 101 34.94 20.34 -0.38
C ALA A 101 35.55 20.62 -1.78
N GLU A 102 35.21 19.84 -2.80
CA GLU A 102 35.55 20.17 -4.19
C GLU A 102 34.38 20.96 -4.78
N ASP A 103 34.56 22.27 -4.96
CA ASP A 103 33.65 23.05 -5.78
C ASP A 103 33.72 22.47 -7.21
N PRO A 104 32.61 21.97 -7.79
CA PRO A 104 32.62 21.45 -9.15
C PRO A 104 33.04 22.51 -10.21
N LEU A 105 33.17 23.78 -9.82
CA LEU A 105 33.68 24.88 -10.64
C LEU A 105 35.19 25.13 -10.48
N ASP A 106 35.89 24.49 -9.54
CA ASP A 106 37.35 24.65 -9.35
C ASP A 106 38.18 24.09 -10.52
N HIS A 107 37.57 23.26 -11.38
CA HIS A 107 38.20 22.71 -12.59
C HIS A 107 37.90 23.50 -13.87
N ILE A 108 37.14 24.60 -13.77
CA ILE A 108 36.89 25.47 -14.92
C ILE A 108 37.99 26.53 -14.94
N GLU A 109 39.11 26.20 -15.59
CA GLU A 109 40.19 27.15 -15.87
C GLU A 109 39.62 28.43 -16.53
N ARG A 110 39.96 29.59 -15.95
CA ARG A 110 39.60 30.93 -16.46
C ARG A 110 40.46 31.35 -17.65
#